data_AF-W1VFF8-F1
#
_entry.id   AF-W1VFF8-F1
#
_cell.length_a   1.000
_cell.length_b   1.000
_cell.length_c   1.000
_cell.angle_alpha   90.00
_cell.angle_beta   90.00
_cell.angle_gamma   90.00
#
_symmetry.space_group_name_H-M   'P 1'
#
loop_
_entity.id
_entity.type
_entity.pdbx_description
1 polymer ?
#
loop_
_entity_poly.entity_id
_entity_poly.type
_entity_poly.pdbx_seq_one_letter_code
_entity_poly.pdbx_strand_id
1 'polypeptide(L)'
;VTRTDAAGTPLATPEVLPLATADGILAAWPAQPLTSRERVVLRVRVSGSAADDQRETSPTLTSPWSSPVVYEVGLLEPSDWQALPVGPAWPENPLADRRPPRVRREFTLSGPVVAARAYVSAHGLIRAEIDGQRVGADELVPGWTVYGR
;
A
#
# COMPACT_ATOMS: atom_id res chain seq x y z
N VAL A 1 8.52 -4.01 13.77
CA VAL A 1 8.51 -3.31 12.48
C VAL A 1 9.85 -3.54 11.81
N THR A 2 9.86 -4.07 10.59
CA THR A 2 11.10 -4.28 9.83
C THR A 2 11.00 -3.51 8.53
N ARG A 3 11.84 -2.47 8.36
CA ARG A 3 11.94 -1.77 7.07
C ARG A 3 12.69 -2.62 6.07
N THR A 4 12.21 -2.65 4.84
CA THR A 4 12.78 -3.49 3.78
C THR A 4 12.96 -2.71 2.49
N ASP A 5 13.91 -3.16 1.67
CA ASP A 5 13.94 -2.76 0.26
C ASP A 5 12.73 -3.34 -0.51
N ALA A 6 12.69 -3.07 -1.81
CA ALA A 6 11.64 -3.56 -2.69
C ALA A 6 11.65 -5.09 -2.90
N ALA A 7 12.80 -5.75 -2.71
CA ALA A 7 12.94 -7.20 -2.75
C ALA A 7 12.53 -7.87 -1.43
N GLY A 8 12.28 -7.08 -0.37
CA GLY A 8 11.96 -7.56 0.95
C GLY A 8 13.18 -7.82 1.85
N THR A 9 14.39 -7.43 1.42
CA THR A 9 15.60 -7.49 2.24
C THR A 9 15.49 -6.47 3.37
N PRO A 10 15.70 -6.86 4.64
CA PRO A 10 15.76 -5.91 5.74
C PRO A 10 16.84 -4.85 5.54
N LEU A 11 16.47 -3.58 5.72
CA LEU A 11 17.40 -2.44 5.65
C LEU A 11 18.04 -2.12 6.99
N ALA A 12 17.44 -2.58 8.09
CA ALA A 12 17.88 -2.37 9.45
C ALA A 12 17.37 -3.49 10.37
N THR A 13 17.89 -3.53 11.59
CA THR A 13 17.41 -4.42 12.65
C THR A 13 15.92 -4.15 12.93
N PRO A 14 15.09 -5.20 13.11
CA PRO A 14 13.69 -5.02 13.47
C PRO A 14 13.49 -4.24 14.77
N GLU A 15 12.60 -3.26 14.75
CA GLU A 15 12.20 -2.49 15.93
C GLU A 15 10.99 -3.15 16.61
N VAL A 16 11.03 -3.24 17.93
CA VAL A 16 9.90 -3.68 18.77
C VAL A 16 9.44 -2.51 19.62
N LEU A 17 8.20 -2.07 19.41
CA LEU A 17 7.65 -0.86 20.02
C LEU A 17 6.33 -1.20 20.72
N PRO A 18 6.05 -0.60 21.89
CA PRO A 18 4.75 -0.74 22.54
C PRO A 18 3.66 -0.01 21.72
N LEU A 19 2.43 -0.50 21.82
CA LEU A 19 1.25 0.22 21.31
C LEU A 19 0.60 1.01 22.45
N ALA A 20 0.03 2.17 22.12
CA ALA A 20 -0.60 3.05 23.11
C ALA A 20 -1.91 2.49 23.67
N THR A 21 -2.58 1.58 22.96
CA THR A 21 -3.83 0.94 23.40
C THR A 21 -3.69 -0.58 23.42
N ALA A 22 -4.42 -1.22 24.34
CA ALA A 22 -4.42 -2.67 24.53
C ALA A 22 -5.65 -3.37 23.90
N ASP A 23 -6.63 -2.61 23.40
CA ASP A 23 -7.82 -3.13 22.72
C ASP A 23 -7.54 -3.66 21.31
N GLY A 24 -6.39 -3.29 20.73
CA GLY A 24 -5.87 -3.83 19.47
C GLY A 24 -6.59 -3.30 18.23
N ILE A 25 -7.43 -2.27 18.36
CA ILE A 25 -8.21 -1.72 17.26
C ILE A 25 -7.72 -0.30 16.95
N LEU A 26 -7.32 -0.07 15.68
CA LEU A 26 -6.88 1.24 15.18
C LEU A 26 -5.81 1.92 16.05
N ALA A 27 -4.93 1.13 16.65
CA ALA A 27 -3.79 1.64 17.41
C ALA A 27 -2.92 2.55 16.52
N ALA A 28 -2.52 3.70 17.07
CA ALA A 28 -1.67 4.64 16.36
C ALA A 28 -0.34 4.00 15.94
N TRP A 29 0.15 4.40 14.76
CA TRP A 29 1.44 3.94 14.25
C TRP A 29 2.57 4.29 15.26
N PRO A 30 3.33 3.30 15.77
CA PRO A 30 4.23 3.54 16.89
C PRO A 30 5.64 4.00 16.49
N ALA A 31 5.97 3.98 15.19
CA ALA A 31 7.31 4.29 14.69
C ALA A 31 7.34 5.65 13.96
N GLN A 32 8.50 6.02 13.43
CA GLN A 32 8.61 7.17 12.54
C GLN A 32 7.65 7.04 11.34
N PRO A 33 7.01 8.14 10.88
CA PRO A 33 6.14 8.13 9.72
C PRO A 33 6.82 7.51 8.50
N LEU A 34 6.06 6.71 7.75
CA LEU A 34 6.54 6.12 6.52
C LEU A 34 6.49 7.14 5.39
N THR A 35 7.46 7.06 4.48
CA THR A 35 7.54 7.89 3.28
C THR A 35 6.96 7.18 2.05
N SER A 36 6.72 7.91 0.97
CA SER A 36 6.19 7.34 -0.28
C SER A 36 7.04 6.18 -0.77
N ARG A 37 6.36 5.07 -1.14
CA ARG A 37 6.98 3.81 -1.60
C ARG A 37 7.82 3.08 -0.55
N GLU A 38 7.80 3.51 0.71
CA GLU A 38 8.47 2.79 1.80
C GLU A 38 7.71 1.50 2.12
N ARG A 39 8.47 0.41 2.33
CA ARG A 39 7.95 -0.93 2.60
C ARG A 39 8.38 -1.41 3.97
N VAL A 40 7.44 -1.97 4.71
CA VAL A 40 7.66 -2.57 6.02
C VAL A 40 7.04 -3.96 6.14
N VAL A 41 7.63 -4.79 6.98
CA VAL A 41 7.06 -6.04 7.48
C VAL A 41 6.66 -5.84 8.94
N LEU A 42 5.40 -6.14 9.23
CA LEU A 42 4.75 -5.95 10.52
C LEU A 42 4.44 -7.29 11.17
N ARG A 43 4.62 -7.35 12.49
CA ARG A 43 4.20 -8.45 13.36
C ARG A 43 3.72 -7.85 14.66
N VAL A 44 2.71 -8.45 15.26
CA VAL A 44 2.13 -8.03 16.55
C VAL A 44 2.12 -9.22 17.50
N ARG A 45 2.24 -8.96 18.79
CA ARG A 45 1.99 -9.92 19.87
C ARG A 45 1.32 -9.20 21.03
N VAL A 46 0.63 -9.95 21.87
CA VAL A 46 -0.05 -9.42 23.06
C VAL A 46 0.58 -9.96 24.32
N SER A 47 0.63 -9.13 25.36
CA SER A 47 1.03 -9.51 26.71
C SER A 47 -0.07 -9.08 27.67
N GLY A 48 -0.48 -9.96 28.57
CA GLY A 48 -1.53 -9.68 29.55
C GLY A 48 -1.47 -10.64 30.73
N SER A 49 -2.12 -10.28 31.83
CA SER A 49 -2.26 -11.17 32.98
C SER A 49 -3.63 -11.84 32.91
N ALA A 50 -3.67 -13.16 33.08
CA ALA A 50 -4.93 -13.86 33.29
C ALA A 50 -5.41 -13.53 34.70
N ALA A 51 -6.64 -13.03 34.87
CA ALA A 51 -7.21 -12.88 36.20
C ALA A 51 -7.50 -14.28 36.75
N ASP A 52 -6.74 -14.69 37.76
CA ASP A 52 -7.04 -15.87 38.56
C ASP A 52 -7.62 -15.36 39.89
N ASP A 53 -8.92 -15.61 40.14
CA ASP A 53 -9.71 -15.04 41.27
C ASP A 53 -9.13 -15.35 42.66
N GLN A 54 -8.03 -16.11 42.76
CA GLN A 54 -7.43 -16.58 44.01
C GLN A 54 -5.91 -16.38 44.11
N ARG A 55 -5.25 -15.66 43.19
CA ARG A 55 -3.80 -15.38 43.29
C ARG A 55 -3.51 -13.88 43.34
N GLU A 56 -2.89 -13.44 44.44
CA GLU A 56 -2.39 -12.06 44.64
C GLU A 56 -1.43 -11.57 43.54
N THR A 57 -0.77 -12.50 42.83
CA THR A 57 0.06 -12.19 41.67
C THR A 57 -0.22 -13.18 40.54
N SER A 58 -0.91 -12.72 39.49
CA SER A 58 -1.11 -13.51 38.27
C SER A 58 0.05 -13.29 37.29
N PRO A 59 0.63 -14.35 36.70
CA PRO A 59 1.76 -14.22 35.77
C PRO A 59 1.33 -13.50 34.48
N THR A 60 2.20 -12.60 33.98
CA THR A 60 2.02 -12.02 32.65
C THR A 60 2.34 -13.06 31.59
N LEU A 61 1.33 -13.43 30.80
CA LEU A 61 1.46 -14.30 29.65
C LEU A 61 1.68 -13.46 28.39
N THR A 62 2.57 -13.91 27.51
CA THR A 62 2.84 -13.26 26.23
C THR A 62 2.61 -14.24 25.10
N SER A 63 1.84 -13.84 24.09
CA SER A 63 1.60 -14.66 22.90
C SER A 63 2.87 -14.80 22.05
N PRO A 64 2.96 -15.84 21.21
CA PRO A 64 3.84 -15.79 20.06
C PRO A 64 3.55 -14.56 19.19
N TRP A 65 4.54 -14.18 18.39
CA TRP A 65 4.35 -13.17 17.34
C TRP A 65 3.41 -13.69 16.26
N SER A 66 2.57 -12.81 15.72
CA SER A 66 1.74 -13.07 14.56
C SER A 66 2.57 -13.47 13.33
N SER A 67 1.86 -14.02 12.34
CA SER A 67 2.37 -14.08 10.96
C SER A 67 2.74 -12.68 10.46
N PRO A 68 3.79 -12.54 9.64
CA PRO A 68 4.19 -11.26 9.09
C PRO A 68 3.17 -10.74 8.09
N VAL A 69 2.95 -9.42 8.13
CA VAL A 69 2.16 -8.68 7.12
C VAL A 69 3.07 -7.67 6.44
N VAL A 70 2.99 -7.59 5.12
CA VAL A 70 3.71 -6.57 4.34
C VAL A 70 2.80 -5.37 4.17
N TYR A 71 3.35 -4.18 4.43
CA TYR A 71 2.70 -2.92 4.10
C TYR A 71 3.65 -2.06 3.28
N GLU A 72 3.15 -1.44 2.21
CA GLU A 72 3.89 -0.53 1.37
C GLU A 72 3.07 0.72 1.14
N VAL A 73 3.71 1.88 1.33
CA VAL A 73 3.04 3.18 1.17
C VAL A 73 2.88 3.50 -0.32
N GLY A 74 1.74 4.12 -0.66
CA GLY A 74 1.51 4.70 -1.96
C GLY A 74 2.35 5.95 -2.24
N LEU A 75 1.83 6.84 -3.08
CA LEU A 75 2.36 8.18 -3.29
C LEU A 75 1.62 9.14 -2.35
N LEU A 76 2.34 9.82 -1.48
CA LEU A 76 1.77 10.70 -0.46
C LEU A 76 1.61 12.13 -0.95
N GLU A 77 2.59 12.64 -1.70
CA GLU A 77 2.61 14.03 -2.16
C GLU A 77 2.41 14.13 -3.67
N PRO A 78 1.79 15.21 -4.18
CA PRO A 78 1.69 15.45 -5.61
C PRO A 78 3.05 15.42 -6.33
N SER A 79 4.12 15.87 -5.68
CA SER A 79 5.49 15.84 -6.22
C SER A 79 6.07 14.45 -6.38
N ASP A 80 5.48 13.43 -5.76
CA ASP A 80 5.91 12.03 -5.94
C ASP A 80 5.46 11.45 -7.29
N TRP A 81 4.51 12.11 -7.95
CA TRP A 81 4.12 11.83 -9.32
C TRP A 81 5.13 12.42 -10.30
N GLN A 82 5.68 11.56 -11.15
CA GLN A 82 6.53 11.98 -12.28
C GLN A 82 5.77 11.97 -13.62
N ALA A 83 4.55 11.44 -13.63
CA ALA A 83 3.72 11.33 -14.82
C ALA A 83 2.75 12.52 -14.94
N LEU A 84 2.44 12.90 -16.17
CA LEU A 84 1.36 13.83 -16.49
C LEU A 84 0.12 13.06 -16.95
N PRO A 85 -1.10 13.60 -16.75
CA PRO A 85 -2.30 13.06 -17.37
C PRO A 85 -2.14 12.99 -18.89
N VAL A 86 -2.52 11.86 -19.47
CA VAL A 86 -2.50 11.63 -20.91
C VAL A 86 -3.89 11.24 -21.37
N GLY A 87 -4.22 11.66 -22.59
CA GLY A 87 -5.54 11.46 -23.17
C GLY A 87 -5.47 11.33 -24.69
N PRO A 88 -6.62 11.14 -25.33
CA PRO A 88 -6.71 11.09 -26.77
C PRO A 88 -6.25 12.39 -27.41
N ALA A 89 -5.60 12.31 -28.57
CA ALA A 89 -5.11 13.46 -29.32
C ALA A 89 -6.19 14.14 -30.18
N TRP A 90 -7.44 13.66 -30.14
CA TRP A 90 -8.56 14.19 -30.91
C TRP A 90 -9.52 15.00 -30.04
N PRO A 91 -10.30 15.92 -30.62
CA PRO A 91 -11.35 16.63 -29.90
C PRO A 91 -12.42 15.65 -29.40
N GLU A 92 -12.75 15.71 -28.12
CA GLU A 92 -13.88 14.97 -27.55
C GLU A 92 -15.09 15.88 -27.36
N ASN A 93 -16.27 15.42 -27.78
CA ASN A 93 -17.53 16.07 -27.43
C ASN A 93 -17.96 15.60 -26.03
N PRO A 94 -18.07 16.50 -25.02
CA PRO A 94 -18.46 16.09 -23.68
C PRO A 94 -19.88 15.56 -23.55
N LEU A 95 -20.75 15.83 -24.53
CA LEU A 95 -22.16 15.44 -24.54
C LEU A 95 -22.43 14.15 -25.33
N ALA A 96 -21.41 13.55 -25.94
CA ALA A 96 -21.54 12.33 -26.73
C ALA A 96 -20.96 11.12 -26.00
N ASP A 97 -21.41 9.93 -26.41
CA ASP A 97 -20.79 8.67 -26.00
C ASP A 97 -19.33 8.65 -26.48
N ARG A 98 -18.41 8.54 -25.53
CA ARG A 98 -16.98 8.54 -25.82
C ARG A 98 -16.49 7.12 -26.04
N ARG A 99 -15.72 6.93 -27.12
CA ARG A 99 -15.00 5.67 -27.34
C ARG A 99 -13.80 5.62 -26.39
N PRO A 100 -13.60 4.54 -25.61
CA PRO A 100 -12.45 4.43 -24.73
C PRO A 100 -11.14 4.54 -25.53
N PRO A 101 -10.30 5.54 -25.26
CA PRO A 101 -9.00 5.66 -25.92
C PRO A 101 -8.04 4.60 -25.37
N ARG A 102 -7.16 4.08 -26.23
CA ARG A 102 -6.03 3.25 -25.81
C ARG A 102 -4.77 4.08 -25.81
N VAL A 103 -4.15 4.22 -24.64
CA VAL A 103 -2.80 4.80 -24.51
C VAL A 103 -1.80 3.65 -24.36
N ARG A 104 -0.70 3.71 -25.11
CA ARG A 104 0.34 2.68 -25.10
C ARG A 104 1.71 3.35 -25.08
N ARG A 105 2.61 2.79 -24.28
CA ARG A 105 4.03 3.12 -24.26
C ARG A 105 4.84 1.84 -24.23
N GLU A 106 5.87 1.77 -25.05
CA GLU A 106 6.90 0.72 -24.97
C GLU A 106 8.09 1.28 -24.18
N PHE A 107 8.78 0.45 -23.42
CA PHE A 107 10.01 0.82 -22.74
C PHE A 107 10.94 -0.39 -22.65
N THR A 108 12.23 -0.13 -22.44
CA THR A 108 13.25 -1.18 -22.30
C THR A 108 13.81 -1.15 -20.89
N LEU A 109 13.94 -2.33 -20.28
CA LEU A 109 14.57 -2.50 -18.98
C LEU A 109 16.10 -2.54 -19.16
N SER A 110 16.82 -1.72 -18.40
CA SER A 110 18.28 -1.66 -18.44
C SER A 110 18.96 -2.77 -17.63
N GLY A 111 18.20 -3.57 -16.88
CA GLY A 111 18.69 -4.66 -16.06
C GLY A 111 17.57 -5.46 -15.40
N PRO A 112 17.91 -6.46 -14.57
CA PRO A 112 16.94 -7.27 -13.84
C PRO A 112 16.06 -6.43 -12.90
N VAL A 113 14.78 -6.76 -12.83
CA VAL A 113 13.80 -6.09 -11.97
C VAL A 113 13.50 -6.98 -10.76
N VAL A 114 13.76 -6.48 -9.55
CA VAL A 114 13.41 -7.17 -8.29
C VAL A 114 11.96 -6.91 -7.88
N ALA A 115 11.42 -5.75 -8.25
CA ALA A 115 10.04 -5.34 -8.01
C ALA A 115 9.69 -4.14 -8.91
N ALA A 116 8.42 -4.04 -9.30
CA ALA A 116 7.86 -2.91 -10.04
C ALA A 116 6.49 -2.54 -9.49
N ARG A 117 6.14 -1.25 -9.54
CA ARG A 117 4.84 -0.73 -9.09
C ARG A 117 4.24 0.13 -10.19
N ALA A 118 2.95 -0.05 -10.44
CA ALA A 118 2.18 0.80 -11.32
C ALA A 118 1.21 1.64 -10.48
N TYR A 119 1.47 2.94 -10.37
CA TYR A 119 0.53 3.90 -9.80
C TYR A 119 -0.32 4.46 -10.94
N VAL A 120 -1.60 4.11 -10.95
CA VAL A 120 -2.49 4.40 -12.07
C VAL A 120 -3.81 4.93 -11.52
N SER A 121 -4.34 5.96 -12.18
CA SER A 121 -5.68 6.48 -11.96
C SER A 121 -6.19 7.06 -13.28
N ALA A 122 -7.48 7.42 -13.32
CA ALA A 122 -8.10 8.03 -14.48
C ALA A 122 -9.19 9.01 -14.07
N HIS A 123 -9.39 10.05 -14.89
CA HIS A 123 -10.64 10.81 -14.91
C HIS A 123 -11.69 10.01 -15.67
N GLY A 124 -12.31 9.05 -14.99
CA GLY A 124 -13.15 8.03 -15.60
C GLY A 124 -12.69 6.66 -15.14
N LEU A 125 -12.63 5.69 -16.06
CA LEU A 125 -12.26 4.31 -15.75
C LEU A 125 -11.01 3.89 -16.51
N ILE A 126 -10.24 2.98 -15.93
CA ILE A 126 -9.03 2.44 -16.56
C ILE A 126 -8.92 0.93 -16.40
N ARG A 127 -8.44 0.27 -17.46
CA ARG A 127 -7.87 -1.07 -17.42
C ARG A 127 -6.44 -0.99 -17.93
N ALA A 128 -5.50 -1.42 -17.10
CA ALA A 128 -4.08 -1.42 -17.43
C ALA A 128 -3.58 -2.83 -17.75
N GLU A 129 -2.65 -2.91 -18.69
CA GLU A 129 -1.99 -4.15 -19.10
C GLU A 129 -0.48 -3.91 -19.25
N ILE A 130 0.32 -4.88 -18.81
CA ILE A 130 1.76 -4.95 -19.06
C ILE A 130 2.01 -6.23 -19.85
N ASP A 131 2.62 -6.12 -21.03
CA ASP A 131 2.88 -7.25 -21.93
C ASP A 131 1.65 -8.11 -22.24
N GLY A 132 0.49 -7.44 -22.39
CA GLY A 132 -0.80 -8.07 -22.64
C GLY A 132 -1.43 -8.77 -21.42
N GLN A 133 -0.75 -8.74 -20.27
CA GLN A 133 -1.29 -9.25 -19.01
C GLN A 133 -1.96 -8.13 -18.24
N ARG A 134 -3.19 -8.38 -17.77
CA ARG A 134 -3.95 -7.44 -16.96
C ARG A 134 -3.23 -7.14 -15.64
N VAL A 135 -3.15 -5.86 -15.29
CA VAL A 135 -2.69 -5.40 -13.98
C VAL A 135 -3.89 -5.35 -13.03
N GLY A 136 -3.82 -6.11 -11.93
CA GLY A 136 -4.87 -6.18 -10.91
C GLY A 136 -6.11 -6.99 -11.34
N ALA A 137 -6.94 -7.33 -10.35
CA ALA A 137 -8.21 -8.02 -10.57
C ALA A 137 -9.44 -7.08 -10.50
N ASP A 138 -9.22 -5.84 -10.07
CA ASP A 138 -10.30 -4.87 -9.83
C ASP A 138 -10.94 -4.41 -11.15
N GLU A 139 -12.27 -4.30 -11.15
CA GLU A 139 -13.06 -3.73 -12.23
C GLU A 139 -13.54 -2.32 -11.86
N LEU A 140 -13.87 -1.51 -12.88
CA LEU A 140 -14.38 -0.15 -12.70
C LEU A 140 -13.45 0.73 -11.82
N VAL A 141 -12.14 0.52 -11.92
CA VAL A 141 -11.09 1.31 -11.25
C VAL A 141 -11.05 2.73 -11.83
N PRO A 142 -10.90 3.80 -11.02
CA PRO A 142 -10.67 3.83 -9.57
C PRO A 142 -11.94 3.90 -8.70
N GLY A 143 -13.12 3.65 -9.27
CA GLY A 143 -14.42 3.87 -8.63
C GLY A 143 -14.97 5.28 -8.86
N TRP A 144 -15.96 5.66 -8.06
CA TRP A 144 -16.61 6.97 -8.16
C TRP A 144 -16.31 7.85 -6.95
N THR A 145 -15.55 8.93 -7.20
CA THR A 145 -15.29 10.02 -6.25
C THR A 145 -15.70 11.38 -6.85
N VAL A 146 -15.74 12.44 -6.03
CA VAL A 146 -15.95 13.80 -6.50
C VAL A 146 -14.63 14.36 -7.06
N TYR A 147 -14.45 14.29 -8.38
CA TYR A 147 -13.18 14.65 -9.05
C TYR A 147 -12.83 16.14 -9.08
N GLY A 148 -13.83 17.02 -8.96
CA GLY A 148 -13.64 18.48 -9.06
C GLY A 148 -13.38 19.19 -7.73
N ARG A 149 -12.98 18.44 -6.70
CA ARG A 149 -12.63 18.98 -5.38
C ARG A 149 -11.13 19.18 -5.26
#